data_AF-A0A0F8XJM7-F1
#
_entry.id   AF-A0A0F8XJM7-F1
#
_cell.length_a   1.000
_cell.length_b   1.000
_cell.length_c   1.000
_cell.angle_alpha   90.00
_cell.angle_beta   90.00
_cell.angle_gamma   90.00
#
_symmetry.space_group_name_H-M   'P 1'
#
loop_
_entity.id
_entity.type
_entity.pdbx_description
1 polymer ?
#
loop_
_entity_poly.entity_id
_entity_poly.type
_entity_poly.pdbx_seq_one_letter_code
_entity_poly.pdbx_strand_id
1 'polypeptide(L)'
;RNELPGAARIEEIANISVLLRAIHRDLLVGSLKTEPDFLPDVPPNEWRGIGPHGQGGKGMMGGTPYGRPMAMTAADLRDGLELDAYTADFGPFLPMLPPGLVLTLTLQGDMIQNVAVAHPPFETQEQRGWVLLNLLGLPALAERMLRATNIDNATLKRLIRLSGARAAIPEGLGRTHDGSDVRTRFDLLTGTSDPIFKLHVQQTGLDDLLIGLEWHEAMLVLNSFDNASLRAICANTSNPEPDAMAGGMDHGVHAGHMS
;
A
#
# COMPACT_ATOMS: atom_id res chain seq x y z
N ARG A 1 -20.88 -15.37 -7.85
CA ARG A 1 -21.12 -14.18 -8.73
C ARG A 1 -21.55 -13.07 -7.81
N ASN A 2 -20.64 -12.15 -7.47
CA ASN A 2 -20.91 -11.04 -6.57
C ASN A 2 -21.41 -9.86 -7.42
N GLU A 3 -22.73 -9.65 -7.46
CA GLU A 3 -23.28 -8.41 -7.98
C GLU A 3 -23.20 -7.35 -6.87
N LEU A 4 -22.29 -6.39 -7.04
CA LEU A 4 -22.19 -5.25 -6.14
C LEU A 4 -23.37 -4.30 -6.43
N PRO A 5 -24.23 -3.97 -5.45
CA PRO A 5 -25.37 -3.10 -5.67
C PRO A 5 -24.91 -1.73 -6.20
N GLY A 6 -25.47 -1.28 -7.33
CA GLY A 6 -25.13 0.01 -7.95
C GLY A 6 -23.90 -0.02 -8.86
N ALA A 7 -23.19 -1.14 -8.97
CA ALA A 7 -22.07 -1.26 -9.89
C ALA A 7 -22.56 -1.34 -11.35
N ALA A 8 -22.05 -0.46 -12.20
CA ALA A 8 -22.30 -0.52 -13.63
C ALA A 8 -21.56 -1.70 -14.25
N ARG A 9 -22.30 -2.67 -14.79
CA ARG A 9 -21.74 -3.83 -15.47
C ARG A 9 -21.20 -3.42 -16.84
N ILE A 10 -19.98 -3.85 -17.13
CA ILE A 10 -19.33 -3.62 -18.42
C ILE A 10 -19.16 -4.97 -19.11
N GLU A 11 -19.65 -5.10 -20.34
CA GLU A 11 -19.51 -6.33 -21.14
C GLU A 11 -18.26 -6.32 -22.01
N GLU A 12 -17.73 -5.14 -22.34
CA GLU A 12 -16.54 -4.96 -23.17
C GLU A 12 -15.50 -4.05 -22.50
N ILE A 13 -14.26 -4.53 -22.40
CA ILE A 13 -13.14 -3.80 -21.76
C ILE A 13 -12.89 -2.43 -22.42
N ALA A 14 -13.12 -2.30 -23.73
CA ALA A 14 -12.94 -1.03 -24.46
C ALA A 14 -13.77 0.12 -23.86
N ASN A 15 -14.91 -0.19 -23.24
CA ASN A 15 -15.81 0.80 -22.64
C ASN A 15 -15.42 1.22 -21.22
N ILE A 16 -14.41 0.57 -20.61
CA ILE A 16 -14.01 0.85 -19.21
C ILE A 16 -13.51 2.28 -19.03
N SER A 17 -12.72 2.78 -19.99
CA SER A 17 -12.12 4.12 -19.90
C SER A 17 -13.17 5.22 -20.01
N VAL A 18 -14.17 5.02 -20.88
CA VAL A 18 -15.30 5.94 -21.05
C VAL A 18 -16.14 5.98 -19.78
N LEU A 19 -16.46 4.81 -19.22
CA LEU A 19 -17.23 4.73 -17.99
C LEU A 19 -16.50 5.34 -16.79
N LEU A 20 -15.21 5.02 -16.61
CA LEU A 20 -14.41 5.58 -15.51
C LEU A 20 -14.34 7.11 -15.59
N ARG A 21 -14.16 7.68 -16.79
CA ARG A 21 -14.18 9.14 -16.99
C ARG A 21 -15.53 9.74 -16.68
N ALA A 22 -16.62 9.09 -17.07
CA ALA A 22 -17.97 9.53 -16.76
C ALA A 22 -18.22 9.51 -15.25
N ILE A 23 -17.92 8.40 -14.56
CA ILE A 23 -18.05 8.27 -13.10
C ILE A 23 -17.22 9.34 -12.38
N HIS A 24 -15.95 9.51 -12.76
CA HIS A 24 -15.08 10.51 -12.15
C HIS A 24 -15.62 11.93 -12.32
N ARG A 25 -16.07 12.29 -13.53
CA ARG A 25 -16.70 13.58 -13.78
C ARG A 25 -17.96 13.76 -12.92
N ASP A 26 -18.80 12.74 -12.86
CA ASP A 26 -20.08 12.79 -12.16
C ASP A 26 -19.88 12.89 -10.63
N LEU A 27 -18.81 12.29 -10.09
CA LEU A 27 -18.34 12.52 -8.70
C LEU A 27 -17.89 13.96 -8.48
N LEU A 28 -17.05 14.50 -9.37
CA LEU A 28 -16.51 15.86 -9.23
C LEU A 28 -17.60 16.95 -9.31
N VAL A 29 -18.64 16.72 -10.12
CA VAL A 29 -19.78 17.64 -10.26
C VAL A 29 -20.86 17.37 -9.20
N GLY A 30 -20.72 16.32 -8.40
CA GLY A 30 -21.66 15.95 -7.34
C GLY A 30 -22.98 15.34 -7.83
N SER A 31 -23.07 14.95 -9.12
CA SER A 31 -24.23 14.23 -9.65
C SER A 31 -24.25 12.76 -9.20
N LEU A 32 -23.07 12.18 -8.96
CA LEU A 32 -22.90 10.93 -8.24
C LEU A 32 -22.49 11.23 -6.80
N LYS A 33 -23.27 10.76 -5.82
CA LYS A 33 -22.94 10.91 -4.41
C LYS A 33 -21.74 10.05 -4.04
N THR A 34 -20.84 10.60 -3.23
CA THR A 34 -19.78 9.83 -2.59
C THR A 34 -20.38 8.87 -1.57
N GLU A 35 -19.56 7.93 -1.10
CA GLU A 35 -19.93 7.15 0.08
C GLU A 35 -20.23 8.10 1.27
N PRO A 36 -21.21 7.74 2.11
CA PRO A 36 -21.50 8.52 3.31
C PRO A 36 -20.29 8.48 4.24
N ASP A 37 -20.07 9.55 4.99
CA ASP A 37 -19.06 9.55 6.03
C ASP A 37 -19.32 8.38 6.99
N PHE A 38 -18.26 7.64 7.33
CA PHE A 38 -18.34 6.52 8.28
C PHE A 38 -18.93 6.95 9.63
N LEU A 39 -18.77 8.23 10.00
CA LEU A 39 -19.36 8.86 11.16
C LEU A 39 -19.95 10.22 10.75
N PRO A 40 -21.13 10.59 11.27
CA PRO A 40 -21.75 11.87 10.93
C PRO A 40 -20.93 13.04 11.47
N ASP A 41 -20.74 14.08 10.66
CA ASP A 41 -20.11 15.35 11.05
C ASP A 41 -21.07 16.20 11.89
N VAL A 42 -21.42 15.68 13.07
CA VAL A 42 -22.23 16.38 14.06
C VAL A 42 -21.54 16.33 15.42
N PRO A 43 -21.56 17.42 16.19
CA PRO A 43 -21.06 17.40 17.55
C PRO A 43 -21.77 16.28 18.33
N PRO A 44 -21.02 15.43 19.03
CA PRO A 44 -21.58 14.30 19.76
C PRO A 44 -22.46 14.72 20.94
N ASN A 45 -22.27 15.95 21.42
CA ASN A 45 -23.11 16.61 22.40
C ASN A 45 -23.41 18.03 21.92
N GLU A 46 -24.62 18.52 22.18
CA GLU A 46 -24.94 19.94 21.98
C GLU A 46 -24.00 20.82 22.82
N TRP A 47 -23.49 21.89 22.22
CA TRP A 47 -22.59 22.83 22.89
C TRP A 47 -23.27 23.46 24.13
N ARG A 48 -22.78 23.14 25.33
CA ARG A 48 -23.24 23.73 26.59
C ARG A 48 -22.26 24.81 27.06
N GLY A 49 -22.33 25.99 26.43
CA GLY A 49 -21.52 27.14 26.81
C GLY A 49 -22.08 27.85 28.04
N ILE A 50 -21.82 27.38 29.25
CA ILE A 50 -22.08 28.18 30.48
C ILE A 50 -20.95 27.99 31.49
N GLY A 51 -19.97 28.89 31.41
CA GLY A 51 -19.17 29.34 32.55
C GLY A 51 -19.55 30.81 32.85
N PRO A 52 -19.53 31.27 34.11
CA PRO A 52 -20.05 32.59 34.51
C PRO A 52 -19.34 33.81 33.87
N HIS A 53 -18.25 33.60 33.11
CA HIS A 53 -17.50 34.67 32.44
C HIS A 53 -17.35 34.44 30.92
N GLY A 54 -18.21 33.63 30.29
CA GLY A 54 -18.11 33.35 28.85
C GLY A 54 -16.87 32.56 28.44
N GLN A 55 -16.09 32.07 29.40
CA GLN A 55 -14.96 31.19 29.23
C GLN A 55 -15.33 29.83 29.82
N GLY A 56 -15.29 28.78 29.00
CA GLY A 56 -15.28 27.36 29.36
C GLY A 56 -16.21 26.92 30.50
N GLY A 57 -17.37 26.33 30.15
CA GLY A 57 -18.21 25.64 31.12
C GLY A 57 -17.48 24.47 31.81
N LYS A 58 -18.03 23.97 32.92
CA LYS A 58 -17.55 22.81 33.70
C LYS A 58 -17.38 21.49 32.91
N GLY A 59 -17.57 21.51 31.59
CA GLY A 59 -17.24 20.47 30.62
C GLY A 59 -15.94 20.78 29.86
N MET A 60 -14.90 21.28 30.54
CA MET A 60 -13.52 21.20 30.00
C MET A 60 -12.96 19.78 30.02
N MET A 61 -13.69 18.82 30.59
CA MET A 61 -13.61 17.45 30.08
C MET A 61 -14.25 17.48 28.71
N GLY A 62 -13.40 17.51 27.67
CA GLY A 62 -13.84 17.10 26.34
C GLY A 62 -14.75 15.90 26.51
N GLY A 63 -15.99 16.00 26.00
CA GLY A 63 -16.91 14.86 26.00
C GLY A 63 -16.20 13.61 25.46
N THR A 64 -16.74 12.42 25.71
CA THR A 64 -16.20 11.15 25.17
C THR A 64 -15.57 11.41 23.80
N PRO A 65 -14.25 11.34 23.63
CA PRO A 65 -13.63 11.81 22.40
C PRO A 65 -14.16 10.94 21.26
N TYR A 66 -15.08 11.47 20.47
CA TYR A 66 -15.56 10.84 19.24
C TYR A 66 -14.60 11.15 18.09
N GLY A 67 -13.30 11.12 18.39
CA GLY A 67 -12.27 11.03 17.36
C GLY A 67 -12.19 9.60 16.86
N ARG A 68 -11.56 9.41 15.70
CA ARG A 68 -11.03 8.07 15.39
C ARG A 68 -10.18 7.63 16.58
N PRO A 69 -10.28 6.36 17.04
CA PRO A 69 -9.42 5.84 18.09
C PRO A 69 -7.99 6.27 17.79
N MET A 70 -7.31 6.84 18.80
CA MET A 70 -5.89 7.14 18.66
C MET A 70 -5.21 5.82 18.32
N ALA A 71 -4.38 5.82 17.28
CA ALA A 71 -3.61 4.64 16.95
C ALA A 71 -2.78 4.28 18.18
N MET A 72 -2.91 3.03 18.64
CA MET A 72 -2.09 2.56 19.75
C MET A 72 -0.69 2.32 19.23
N THR A 73 0.30 2.50 20.08
CA THR A 73 1.67 2.16 19.76
C THR A 73 1.81 0.64 19.64
N ALA A 74 2.70 0.18 18.77
CA ALA A 74 3.04 -1.23 18.63
C ALA A 74 4.52 -1.45 18.99
N ALA A 75 4.85 -2.70 19.32
CA ALA A 75 6.23 -3.11 19.54
C ALA A 75 7.05 -2.83 18.27
N ASP A 76 8.16 -2.13 18.45
CA ASP A 76 9.00 -1.71 17.34
C ASP A 76 9.98 -2.81 16.88
N LEU A 77 10.28 -2.84 15.57
CA LEU A 77 11.19 -3.80 14.94
C LEU A 77 12.63 -3.25 14.74
N ARG A 78 12.85 -1.95 14.91
CA ARG A 78 14.13 -1.27 14.59
C ARG A 78 15.00 -0.98 15.81
N ASP A 79 14.54 -0.07 16.66
CA ASP A 79 15.31 0.66 17.67
C ASP A 79 14.59 0.78 19.01
N GLY A 80 13.36 0.26 19.11
CA GLY A 80 12.55 0.27 20.32
C GLY A 80 11.68 1.52 20.48
N LEU A 81 11.63 2.41 19.48
CA LEU A 81 10.70 3.54 19.49
C LEU A 81 9.30 3.08 19.06
N GLU A 82 8.43 2.84 20.03
CA GLU A 82 7.03 2.50 19.78
C GLU A 82 6.29 3.71 19.19
N LEU A 83 5.96 3.63 17.90
CA LEU A 83 5.12 4.61 17.21
C LEU A 83 3.73 4.03 16.99
N ASP A 84 2.78 4.93 16.72
CA ASP A 84 1.42 4.61 16.33
C ASP A 84 1.38 3.63 15.15
N ALA A 85 0.65 2.52 15.33
CA ALA A 85 0.40 1.57 14.25
C ALA A 85 -0.84 1.97 13.43
N TYR A 86 -0.66 2.06 12.11
CA TYR A 86 -1.71 2.40 11.17
C TYR A 86 -1.99 1.23 10.22
N THR A 87 -3.19 0.65 10.31
CA THR A 87 -3.63 -0.43 9.43
C THR A 87 -4.64 0.09 8.41
N ALA A 88 -4.37 -0.11 7.12
CA ALA A 88 -5.29 0.25 6.05
C ALA A 88 -5.07 -0.58 4.78
N ASP A 89 -6.04 -0.52 3.87
CA ASP A 89 -5.93 -1.07 2.53
C ASP A 89 -5.28 -0.07 1.57
N PHE A 90 -4.25 -0.53 0.85
CA PHE A 90 -3.47 0.24 -0.11
C PHE A 90 -3.66 -0.34 -1.51
N GLY A 91 -4.24 0.44 -2.42
CA GLY A 91 -4.59 0.02 -3.78
C GLY A 91 -6.06 0.35 -4.10
N PRO A 92 -6.62 -0.13 -5.24
CA PRO A 92 -5.94 -0.77 -6.36
C PRO A 92 -5.30 0.22 -7.35
N PHE A 93 -5.41 1.53 -7.07
CA PHE A 93 -5.03 2.63 -7.98
C PHE A 93 -3.83 3.45 -7.51
N LEU A 94 -3.05 2.95 -6.55
CA LEU A 94 -1.82 3.62 -6.15
C LEU A 94 -0.81 3.56 -7.31
N PRO A 95 -0.29 4.71 -7.80
CA PRO A 95 0.55 4.74 -9.02
C PRO A 95 1.80 3.86 -8.95
N MET A 96 2.33 3.67 -7.74
CA MET A 96 3.48 2.83 -7.44
C MET A 96 3.16 1.35 -7.29
N LEU A 97 1.90 0.95 -7.12
CA LEU A 97 1.54 -0.46 -7.04
C LEU A 97 1.22 -1.04 -8.42
N PRO A 98 1.48 -2.33 -8.66
CA PRO A 98 0.95 -3.04 -9.81
C PRO A 98 -0.58 -2.92 -9.88
N PRO A 99 -1.18 -2.65 -11.07
CA PRO A 99 -2.62 -2.49 -11.21
C PRO A 99 -3.40 -3.67 -10.63
N GLY A 100 -4.41 -3.36 -9.82
CA GLY A 100 -5.26 -4.36 -9.18
C GLY A 100 -4.71 -4.95 -7.89
N LEU A 101 -3.45 -4.67 -7.52
CA LEU A 101 -2.92 -5.08 -6.22
C LEU A 101 -3.60 -4.27 -5.11
N VAL A 102 -4.14 -4.96 -4.11
CA VAL A 102 -4.61 -4.37 -2.86
C VAL A 102 -3.97 -5.12 -1.71
N LEU A 103 -3.24 -4.38 -0.87
CA LEU A 103 -2.59 -4.92 0.33
C LEU A 103 -3.20 -4.27 1.56
N THR A 104 -3.57 -5.07 2.55
CA THR A 104 -3.83 -4.57 3.90
C THR A 104 -2.48 -4.52 4.61
N LEU A 105 -2.00 -3.32 4.91
CA LEU A 105 -0.69 -3.11 5.54
C LEU A 105 -0.88 -2.51 6.92
N THR A 106 -0.10 -2.99 7.88
CA THR A 106 0.14 -2.30 9.14
C THR A 106 1.46 -1.55 9.02
N LEU A 107 1.42 -0.23 9.14
CA LEU A 107 2.59 0.65 9.09
C LEU A 107 2.89 1.22 10.48
N GLN A 108 4.18 1.37 10.78
CA GLN A 108 4.65 2.12 11.94
C GLN A 108 5.62 3.20 11.44
N GLY A 109 5.12 4.43 11.32
CA GLY A 109 5.77 5.44 10.48
C GLY A 109 5.77 5.02 9.01
N ASP A 110 6.94 4.84 8.42
CA ASP A 110 7.14 4.33 7.07
C ASP A 110 7.52 2.84 7.00
N MET A 111 7.66 2.17 8.15
CA MET A 111 8.02 0.76 8.25
C MET A 111 6.80 -0.15 8.08
N ILE A 112 6.92 -1.24 7.31
CA ILE A 112 5.89 -2.27 7.22
C ILE A 112 6.05 -3.27 8.37
N GLN A 113 5.01 -3.37 9.21
CA GLN A 113 4.94 -4.30 10.34
C GLN A 113 4.20 -5.59 9.97
N ASN A 114 3.18 -5.49 9.12
CA ASN A 114 2.39 -6.63 8.70
C ASN A 114 1.85 -6.37 7.28
N VAL A 115 1.64 -7.46 6.54
CA VAL A 115 1.07 -7.46 5.20
C VAL A 115 0.08 -8.61 5.04
N ALA A 116 -1.09 -8.28 4.51
CA ALA A 116 -2.05 -9.25 4.01
C ALA A 116 -2.46 -8.91 2.58
N VAL A 117 -2.75 -9.93 1.79
CA VAL A 117 -3.20 -9.74 0.41
C VAL A 117 -4.73 -9.69 0.37
N ALA A 118 -5.28 -8.49 0.15
CA ALA A 118 -6.71 -8.33 -0.08
C ALA A 118 -7.07 -8.67 -1.54
N HIS A 119 -6.22 -8.30 -2.50
CA HIS A 119 -6.40 -8.65 -3.91
C HIS A 119 -5.05 -8.72 -4.66
N PRO A 120 -4.76 -9.80 -5.41
CA PRO A 120 -3.52 -9.90 -6.19
C PRO A 120 -3.54 -8.99 -7.43
N PRO A 121 -2.39 -8.64 -8.02
CA PRO A 121 -2.35 -7.75 -9.18
C PRO A 121 -3.01 -8.40 -10.39
N PHE A 122 -3.56 -7.61 -11.32
CA PHE A 122 -4.11 -8.13 -12.56
C PHE A 122 -3.04 -8.82 -13.41
N GLU A 123 -3.44 -9.86 -14.14
CA GLU A 123 -2.54 -10.52 -15.08
C GLU A 123 -2.30 -9.59 -16.27
N THR A 124 -1.06 -9.11 -16.41
CA THR A 124 -0.63 -8.25 -17.50
C THR A 124 0.76 -8.66 -17.96
N GLN A 125 1.08 -8.38 -19.22
CA GLN A 125 2.44 -8.56 -19.77
C GLN A 125 3.29 -7.29 -19.62
N GLU A 126 2.87 -6.34 -18.77
CA GLU A 126 3.58 -5.07 -18.60
C GLU A 126 4.94 -5.29 -17.95
N GLN A 127 6.01 -4.79 -18.58
CA GLN A 127 7.33 -4.71 -17.96
C GLN A 127 7.46 -3.39 -17.21
N ARG A 128 7.53 -3.47 -15.88
CA ARG A 128 7.43 -2.31 -14.98
C ARG A 128 8.76 -1.66 -14.62
N GLY A 129 9.81 -1.89 -15.42
CA GLY A 129 11.13 -1.27 -15.16
C GLY A 129 11.10 0.26 -15.19
N TRP A 130 10.15 0.86 -15.91
CA TRP A 130 9.93 2.31 -15.89
C TRP A 130 9.45 2.81 -14.52
N VAL A 131 8.68 1.99 -13.77
CA VAL A 131 8.21 2.34 -12.41
C VAL A 131 9.40 2.40 -11.46
N LEU A 132 10.33 1.44 -11.54
CA LEU A 132 11.54 1.45 -10.72
C LEU A 132 12.38 2.70 -10.97
N LEU A 133 12.54 3.11 -12.23
CA LEU A 133 13.23 4.37 -12.54
C LEU A 133 12.51 5.57 -11.94
N ASN A 134 11.18 5.59 -11.93
CA ASN A 134 10.41 6.67 -11.32
C ASN A 134 10.57 6.70 -9.79
N LEU A 135 10.52 5.53 -9.12
CA LEU A 135 10.75 5.40 -7.68
C LEU A 135 12.16 5.82 -7.26
N LEU A 136 13.15 5.61 -8.14
CA LEU A 136 14.53 6.06 -7.94
C LEU A 136 14.75 7.55 -8.28
N GLY A 137 13.69 8.30 -8.55
CA GLY A 137 13.78 9.74 -8.84
C GLY A 137 14.29 10.07 -10.25
N LEU A 138 14.13 9.17 -11.21
CA LEU A 138 14.59 9.32 -12.61
C LEU A 138 13.42 9.36 -13.61
N PRO A 139 12.45 10.30 -13.47
CA PRO A 139 11.22 10.32 -14.26
C PRO A 139 11.47 10.49 -15.76
N ALA A 140 12.51 11.23 -16.15
CA ALA A 140 12.87 11.39 -17.56
C ALA A 140 13.34 10.09 -18.21
N LEU A 141 14.02 9.21 -17.46
CA LEU A 141 14.42 7.89 -17.96
C LEU A 141 13.23 6.93 -17.95
N ALA A 142 12.37 7.00 -16.93
CA ALA A 142 11.12 6.26 -16.87
C ALA A 142 10.22 6.56 -18.08
N GLU A 143 10.01 7.84 -18.38
CA GLU A 143 9.19 8.27 -19.53
C GLU A 143 9.79 7.82 -20.87
N ARG A 144 11.13 7.93 -21.02
CA ARG A 144 11.82 7.42 -22.21
C ARG A 144 11.64 5.93 -22.37
N MET A 145 11.71 5.16 -21.28
CA MET A 145 11.51 3.72 -21.29
C MET A 145 10.06 3.36 -21.66
N LEU A 146 9.08 4.05 -21.08
CA LEU A 146 7.66 3.83 -21.40
C LEU A 146 7.32 4.15 -22.87
N ARG A 147 7.93 5.21 -23.41
CA ARG A 147 7.74 5.64 -24.81
C ARG A 147 8.63 4.90 -25.81
N ALA A 148 9.61 4.11 -25.34
CA ALA A 148 10.54 3.40 -26.20
C ALA A 148 9.84 2.21 -26.88
N THR A 149 9.02 2.51 -27.88
CA THR A 149 8.50 1.50 -28.80
C THR A 149 9.57 1.08 -29.82
N ASN A 150 10.63 1.88 -30.03
CA ASN A 150 11.73 1.62 -30.98
C ASN A 150 12.98 2.54 -30.81
N ILE A 151 13.22 3.13 -29.64
CA ILE A 151 14.47 3.88 -29.40
C ILE A 151 15.62 2.88 -29.36
N ASP A 152 16.76 3.20 -30.00
CA ASP A 152 17.99 2.41 -29.92
C ASP A 152 18.30 2.07 -28.46
N ASN A 153 17.96 0.84 -28.08
CA ASN A 153 17.90 0.36 -26.71
C ASN A 153 19.29 0.48 -26.05
N ALA A 154 20.36 0.47 -26.85
CA ALA A 154 21.72 0.71 -26.39
C ALA A 154 21.91 2.09 -25.72
N THR A 155 21.31 3.15 -26.28
CA THR A 155 21.43 4.50 -25.73
C THR A 155 20.69 4.62 -24.40
N LEU A 156 19.47 4.10 -24.30
CA LEU A 156 18.71 4.09 -23.05
C LEU A 156 19.43 3.28 -21.96
N LYS A 157 19.89 2.06 -22.28
CA LYS A 157 20.69 1.23 -21.36
C LYS A 157 21.94 1.96 -20.86
N ARG A 158 22.64 2.67 -21.75
CA ARG A 158 23.82 3.47 -21.38
C ARG A 158 23.46 4.59 -20.41
N LEU A 159 22.37 5.32 -20.65
CA LEU A 159 21.93 6.40 -19.76
C LEU A 159 21.51 5.86 -18.39
N ILE A 160 20.81 4.73 -18.33
CA ILE A 160 20.45 4.07 -17.07
C ILE A 160 21.72 3.69 -16.30
N ARG A 161 22.71 3.08 -16.95
CA ARG A 161 24.00 2.73 -16.32
C ARG A 161 24.74 3.94 -15.75
N LEU A 162 24.76 5.06 -16.49
CA LEU A 162 25.43 6.29 -16.06
C LEU A 162 24.68 7.07 -14.97
N SER A 163 23.37 6.84 -14.81
CA SER A 163 22.55 7.55 -13.81
C SER A 163 22.85 7.16 -12.37
N GLY A 164 23.52 6.02 -12.14
CA GLY A 164 23.71 5.47 -10.79
C GLY A 164 22.47 4.79 -10.20
N ALA A 165 21.36 4.66 -10.96
CA ALA A 165 20.10 4.04 -10.52
C ALA A 165 20.32 2.71 -9.78
N ARG A 166 21.14 1.83 -10.37
CA ARG A 166 21.45 0.52 -9.77
C ARG A 166 22.17 0.62 -8.43
N ALA A 167 23.07 1.60 -8.29
CA ALA A 167 23.84 1.79 -7.06
C ALA A 167 22.98 2.37 -5.92
N ALA A 168 21.92 3.11 -6.27
CA ALA A 168 20.97 3.65 -5.30
C ALA A 168 20.06 2.58 -4.67
N ILE A 169 19.91 1.40 -5.31
CA ILE A 169 19.19 0.26 -4.73
C ILE A 169 20.11 -0.41 -3.69
N PRO A 170 19.67 -0.67 -2.44
CA PRO A 170 20.48 -1.41 -1.46
C PRO A 170 20.85 -2.83 -1.93
N GLU A 171 21.99 -3.34 -1.49
CA GLU A 171 22.43 -4.69 -1.83
C GLU A 171 21.62 -5.74 -1.07
N GLY A 172 21.15 -6.79 -1.76
CA GLY A 172 20.37 -7.84 -1.13
C GLY A 172 18.93 -7.46 -0.76
N LEU A 173 18.47 -6.27 -1.15
CA LEU A 173 17.08 -5.87 -0.93
C LEU A 173 16.12 -6.83 -1.65
N GLY A 174 15.11 -7.34 -0.94
CA GLY A 174 14.10 -8.26 -1.49
C GLY A 174 14.73 -9.53 -2.07
N ARG A 175 15.76 -10.08 -1.39
CA ARG A 175 16.45 -11.28 -1.82
C ARG A 175 15.53 -12.49 -1.71
N THR A 176 15.38 -13.23 -2.80
CA THR A 176 14.63 -14.50 -2.87
C THR A 176 15.55 -15.71 -2.66
N HIS A 177 14.97 -16.90 -2.48
CA HIS A 177 15.73 -18.13 -2.21
C HIS A 177 16.70 -18.54 -3.34
N ASP A 178 16.43 -18.11 -4.58
CA ASP A 178 17.35 -18.28 -5.71
C ASP A 178 18.54 -17.30 -5.69
N GLY A 179 18.61 -16.43 -4.68
CA GLY A 179 19.66 -15.43 -4.49
C GLY A 179 19.44 -14.14 -5.27
N SER A 180 18.36 -14.03 -6.08
CA SER A 180 18.07 -12.80 -6.82
C SER A 180 17.59 -11.69 -5.88
N ASP A 181 18.07 -10.48 -6.07
CA ASP A 181 17.65 -9.28 -5.34
C ASP A 181 17.08 -8.22 -6.30
N VAL A 182 16.60 -7.10 -5.76
CA VAL A 182 16.05 -6.00 -6.56
C VAL A 182 17.06 -5.48 -7.58
N ARG A 183 18.37 -5.43 -7.27
CA ARG A 183 19.40 -4.99 -8.24
C ARG A 183 19.46 -5.90 -9.46
N THR A 184 19.47 -7.21 -9.22
CA THR A 184 19.51 -8.22 -10.29
C THR A 184 18.26 -8.13 -11.16
N ARG A 185 17.08 -8.00 -10.55
CA ARG A 185 15.81 -7.87 -11.28
C ARG A 185 15.68 -6.52 -12.01
N PHE A 186 16.19 -5.43 -11.44
CA PHE A 186 16.28 -4.13 -12.10
C PHE A 186 17.12 -4.20 -13.38
N ASP A 187 18.26 -4.91 -13.36
CA ASP A 187 19.10 -5.05 -14.53
C ASP A 187 18.40 -5.83 -15.67
N LEU A 188 17.59 -6.82 -15.31
CA LEU A 188 16.76 -7.57 -16.27
C LEU A 188 15.66 -6.71 -16.88
N LEU A 189 14.90 -5.99 -16.02
CA LEU A 189 13.78 -5.15 -16.46
C LEU A 189 14.24 -3.96 -17.31
N THR A 190 15.43 -3.43 -17.06
CA THR A 190 16.02 -2.34 -17.85
C THR A 190 16.85 -2.85 -19.05
N GLY A 191 16.99 -4.17 -19.19
CA GLY A 191 17.75 -4.82 -20.25
C GLY A 191 19.26 -4.54 -20.18
N THR A 192 19.79 -4.11 -19.03
CA THR A 192 21.23 -3.89 -18.83
C THR A 192 21.99 -5.20 -18.60
N SER A 193 21.30 -6.31 -18.36
CA SER A 193 21.83 -7.68 -18.29
C SER A 193 20.99 -8.67 -19.11
N ASP A 194 21.61 -9.76 -19.55
CA ASP A 194 20.91 -10.91 -20.13
C ASP A 194 20.13 -11.68 -19.05
N PRO A 195 19.01 -12.35 -19.39
CA PRO A 195 18.25 -13.19 -18.47
C PRO A 195 19.05 -14.41 -18.05
N ILE A 196 19.61 -14.38 -16.84
CA ILE A 196 20.40 -15.49 -16.28
C ILE A 196 19.52 -16.46 -15.47
N PHE A 197 18.30 -16.07 -15.07
CA PHE A 197 17.53 -16.81 -14.07
C PHE A 197 16.09 -17.08 -14.49
N LYS A 198 15.59 -18.28 -14.17
CA LYS A 198 14.17 -18.52 -13.93
C LYS A 198 13.93 -18.23 -12.46
N LEU A 199 13.18 -17.17 -12.19
CA LEU A 199 12.89 -16.73 -10.83
C LEU A 199 12.16 -17.84 -10.08
N HIS A 200 12.72 -18.30 -8.98
CA HIS A 200 12.09 -19.31 -8.13
C HIS A 200 11.37 -18.61 -6.97
N VAL A 201 10.07 -18.40 -7.15
CA VAL A 201 9.19 -17.76 -6.16
C VAL A 201 8.35 -18.75 -5.36
N GLN A 202 8.59 -20.04 -5.55
CA GLN A 202 7.86 -21.08 -4.81
C GLN A 202 8.24 -20.95 -3.33
N GLN A 203 7.23 -20.88 -2.45
CA GLN A 203 7.37 -20.73 -1.00
C GLN A 203 7.82 -19.36 -0.48
N THR A 204 8.00 -18.35 -1.36
CA THR A 204 8.23 -16.98 -0.90
C THR A 204 6.90 -16.23 -0.83
N GLY A 205 6.55 -15.72 0.35
CA GLY A 205 5.40 -14.84 0.58
C GLY A 205 5.78 -13.35 0.63
N LEU A 206 4.78 -12.47 0.71
CA LEU A 206 5.03 -11.03 0.93
C LEU A 206 5.46 -10.73 2.37
N ASP A 207 5.05 -11.56 3.32
CA ASP A 207 5.49 -11.57 4.71
C ASP A 207 7.01 -11.74 4.82
N ASP A 208 7.60 -12.64 4.03
CA ASP A 208 9.06 -12.83 3.97
C ASP A 208 9.80 -11.62 3.35
N LEU A 209 9.14 -10.89 2.46
CA LEU A 209 9.77 -9.89 1.61
C LEU A 209 9.59 -8.46 2.08
N LEU A 210 8.49 -8.14 2.78
CA LEU A 210 8.10 -6.76 3.06
C LEU A 210 8.14 -6.39 4.55
N ILE A 211 7.97 -7.35 5.46
CA ILE A 211 8.01 -7.05 6.90
C ILE A 211 9.41 -6.55 7.28
N GLY A 212 9.46 -5.42 7.99
CA GLY A 212 10.72 -4.78 8.38
C GLY A 212 11.38 -3.95 7.27
N LEU A 213 10.74 -3.78 6.11
CA LEU A 213 11.17 -2.81 5.10
C LEU A 213 10.47 -1.46 5.26
N GLU A 214 11.20 -0.39 4.94
CA GLU A 214 10.60 0.92 4.76
C GLU A 214 9.74 0.96 3.49
N TRP A 215 8.77 1.87 3.46
CA TRP A 215 7.80 2.01 2.37
C TRP A 215 8.47 2.07 0.99
N HIS A 216 9.52 2.88 0.86
CA HIS A 216 10.22 3.03 -0.42
C HIS A 216 10.94 1.75 -0.86
N GLU A 217 11.53 1.00 0.07
CA GLU A 217 12.18 -0.28 -0.21
C GLU A 217 11.16 -1.34 -0.63
N ALA A 218 10.03 -1.41 0.08
CA ALA A 218 8.92 -2.28 -0.27
C ALA A 218 8.38 -1.98 -1.67
N MET A 219 8.25 -0.71 -2.05
CA MET A 219 7.82 -0.34 -3.41
C MET A 219 8.83 -0.80 -4.47
N LEU A 220 10.13 -0.72 -4.21
CA LEU A 220 11.16 -1.26 -5.10
C LEU A 220 11.06 -2.79 -5.21
N VAL A 221 10.84 -3.49 -4.10
CA VAL A 221 10.67 -4.96 -4.07
C VAL A 221 9.46 -5.36 -4.92
N LEU A 222 8.28 -4.80 -4.64
CA LEU A 222 7.04 -5.12 -5.34
C LEU A 222 7.14 -4.90 -6.86
N ASN A 223 7.74 -3.80 -7.31
CA ASN A 223 7.86 -3.48 -8.73
C ASN A 223 9.06 -4.14 -9.43
N SER A 224 9.87 -4.89 -8.69
CA SER A 224 10.96 -5.69 -9.28
C SER A 224 10.49 -7.05 -9.82
N PHE A 225 9.28 -7.48 -9.49
CA PHE A 225 8.66 -8.70 -9.99
C PHE A 225 7.76 -8.41 -11.20
N ASP A 226 7.67 -9.35 -12.13
CA ASP A 226 6.57 -9.37 -13.09
C ASP A 226 5.25 -9.79 -12.40
N ASN A 227 4.11 -9.49 -13.01
CA ASN A 227 2.81 -9.74 -12.40
C ASN A 227 2.52 -11.23 -12.18
N ALA A 228 3.04 -12.14 -13.02
CA ALA A 228 2.83 -13.58 -12.82
C ALA A 228 3.57 -14.09 -11.58
N SER A 229 4.84 -13.69 -11.43
CA SER A 229 5.66 -13.96 -10.24
C SER A 229 5.03 -13.35 -8.99
N LEU A 230 4.60 -12.08 -9.05
CA LEU A 230 4.00 -11.41 -7.90
C LEU A 230 2.66 -12.04 -7.47
N ARG A 231 1.84 -12.53 -8.42
CA ARG A 231 0.63 -13.30 -8.10
C ARG A 231 0.95 -14.61 -7.39
N ALA A 232 2.01 -15.31 -7.80
CA ALA A 232 2.46 -16.52 -7.12
C ALA A 232 2.93 -16.21 -5.68
N ILE A 233 3.68 -15.12 -5.48
CA ILE A 233 4.11 -14.65 -4.15
C ILE A 233 2.89 -14.29 -3.28
N CYS A 234 1.92 -13.57 -3.85
CA CYS A 234 0.66 -13.25 -3.16
C CYS A 234 -0.08 -14.51 -2.70
N ALA A 235 -0.10 -15.56 -3.52
CA ALA A 235 -0.75 -16.82 -3.18
C ALA A 235 -0.04 -17.61 -2.06
N ASN A 236 1.26 -17.36 -1.85
CA ASN A 236 2.04 -17.96 -0.77
C ASN A 236 1.99 -17.15 0.53
N THR A 237 1.46 -15.92 0.50
CA THR A 237 1.46 -15.03 1.66
C THR A 237 0.48 -15.54 2.69
N SER A 238 0.93 -15.66 3.94
CA SER A 238 0.10 -16.08 5.05
C SER A 238 -1.03 -15.07 5.28
N ASN A 239 -2.26 -15.56 5.49
CA ASN A 239 -3.31 -14.68 6.01
C ASN A 239 -3.03 -14.42 7.50
N PRO A 240 -3.04 -13.17 7.97
CA PRO A 240 -2.88 -12.90 9.39
C PRO A 240 -4.00 -13.58 10.17
N GLU A 241 -3.66 -14.26 11.28
CA GLU A 241 -4.66 -14.80 12.20
C GLU A 241 -5.48 -13.65 12.80
N PRO A 242 -6.81 -13.77 12.87
CA PRO A 242 -7.70 -12.69 13.32
C PRO A 242 -7.52 -12.29 14.80
N ASP A 243 -6.81 -13.08 15.61
CA ASP A 243 -6.75 -12.91 17.07
C ASP A 243 -5.70 -11.91 17.58
N ALA A 244 -4.82 -11.38 16.72
CA ALA A 244 -3.82 -10.37 17.14
C ALA A 244 -4.38 -8.93 17.19
N MET A 245 -5.57 -8.68 16.64
CA MET A 245 -6.19 -7.34 16.60
C MET A 245 -7.18 -7.08 17.74
N ALA A 246 -7.52 -8.10 18.53
CA ALA A 246 -8.40 -7.98 19.68
C ALA A 246 -7.56 -8.07 20.97
N GLY A 247 -6.88 -6.97 21.32
CA GLY A 247 -6.38 -6.77 22.67
C GLY A 247 -7.53 -6.93 23.65
N GLY A 248 -7.54 -8.07 24.36
CA GLY A 248 -8.59 -8.43 25.30
C GLY A 248 -8.77 -7.37 26.38
N MET A 249 -9.91 -6.68 26.34
CA MET A 249 -10.43 -5.98 27.52
C MET A 249 -10.97 -7.04 28.48
N ASP A 250 -10.09 -7.52 29.34
CA ASP A 250 -10.46 -8.27 30.54
C ASP A 250 -11.22 -7.31 31.47
N HIS A 251 -12.56 -7.35 31.40
CA HIS A 251 -13.41 -6.71 32.38
C HIS A 251 -13.39 -7.55 33.67
N GLY A 252 -12.28 -7.44 34.41
CA GLY A 252 -12.20 -7.86 35.80
C GLY A 252 -13.22 -7.08 36.63
N VAL A 253 -14.33 -7.73 36.95
CA VAL A 253 -15.36 -7.22 37.86
C VAL A 253 -14.78 -7.09 39.26
N HIS A 254 -14.30 -5.90 39.61
CA HIS A 254 -14.08 -5.53 41.02
C HIS A 254 -15.43 -5.21 41.67
N ALA A 255 -16.08 -6.25 42.20
CA ALA A 255 -17.15 -6.09 43.18
C ALA A 255 -16.51 -5.57 44.49
N GLY A 256 -16.67 -4.27 44.73
CA GLY A 256 -16.34 -3.63 45.99
C GLY A 256 -17.32 -3.99 47.10
N HIS A 257 -16.76 -4.26 48.28
CA HIS A 257 -17.41 -4.28 49.59
C HIS A 257 -18.33 -3.07 49.82
N MET A 258 -19.58 -3.31 50.20
CA MET A 258 -20.45 -2.58 51.16
C MET A 258 -21.67 -3.51 51.37
N SER A 259 -22.12 -3.96 52.55
CA SER A 259 -21.91 -3.61 53.96
C SER A 259 -22.08 -4.89 54.81
#